data_AF-A0AAN9ATA9-F1
#
_entry.id   AF-A0AAN9ATA9-F1
#
_cell.length_a   1.000
_cell.length_b   1.000
_cell.length_c   1.000
_cell.angle_alpha   90.00
_cell.angle_beta   90.00
_cell.angle_gamma   90.00
#
_symmetry.space_group_name_H-M   'P 1'
#
loop_
_entity.id
_entity.type
_entity.pdbx_description
1 polymer ?
#
loop_
_entity_poly.entity_id
_entity_poly.type
_entity_poly.pdbx_seq_one_letter_code
_entity_poly.pdbx_strand_id
1 'polypeptide(L)' 'MACSKRFAEFTQEELLSKRNKLNPENTKRANEGAAKILREYLNQRKENVNFESYTLEQLDEVLGHFYLGARTMQGEMY' A
#
# COMPACT_ATOMS: atom_id res chain seq x y z
N MET A 1 3.21 -43.86 12.45
CA MET A 1 2.39 -42.81 11.83
C MET A 1 3.31 -41.67 11.42
N ALA A 2 3.58 -41.51 10.13
CA ALA A 2 4.42 -40.40 9.62
C ALA A 2 3.49 -39.28 9.13
N CYS A 3 3.37 -38.21 9.90
CA CYS A 3 2.69 -36.99 9.47
C CYS A 3 3.59 -36.27 8.46
N SER A 4 3.36 -36.50 7.17
CA SER A 4 4.07 -35.80 6.10
C SER A 4 3.61 -34.34 6.09
N LYS A 5 4.42 -33.41 6.63
CA LYS A 5 4.16 -31.97 6.54
C LYS A 5 4.18 -31.60 5.06
N ARG A 6 2.99 -31.36 4.48
CA ARG A 6 2.75 -31.08 3.05
C ARG A 6 3.36 -29.75 2.57
N PHE A 7 3.82 -28.90 3.49
CA PHE A 7 4.38 -27.59 3.18
C PHE A 7 5.67 -27.35 4.00
N ALA A 8 6.67 -26.77 3.35
CA ALA A 8 7.87 -26.30 4.01
C ALA A 8 7.53 -25.15 4.96
N GLU A 9 7.99 -25.24 6.21
CA GLU A 9 7.90 -24.15 7.18
C GLU A 9 8.91 -23.07 6.77
N PHE A 10 8.44 -22.03 6.08
CA PHE A 10 9.29 -20.92 5.67
C PHE A 10 9.61 -20.04 6.88
N THR A 11 10.88 -19.67 7.04
CA THR A 11 11.30 -18.70 8.04
C THR A 11 10.82 -17.29 7.65
N GLN A 12 10.71 -16.37 8.62
CA GLN A 12 10.31 -14.98 8.34
C GLN A 12 11.23 -14.30 7.31
N GLU A 13 12.53 -14.62 7.32
CA GLU A 13 13.51 -14.10 6.38
C GLU A 13 13.29 -14.60 4.95
N GLU A 14 12.89 -15.86 4.78
CA GLU A 14 12.52 -16.43 3.48
C GLU A 14 11.23 -15.82 2.93
N LEU A 15 10.26 -15.56 3.80
CA LEU A 15 9.03 -14.85 3.43
C LEU A 15 9.31 -13.42 2.96
N LEU A 16 10.17 -12.69 3.67
CA LEU A 16 10.61 -11.34 3.28
C LEU A 16 11.39 -11.36 1.96
N SER A 17 12.30 -12.32 1.79
CA SER A 17 13.09 -12.49 0.57
C SER A 17 12.21 -12.82 -0.64
N LYS A 18 11.17 -13.66 -0.45
CA LYS A 18 10.18 -13.96 -1.48
C LYS A 18 9.31 -12.75 -1.81
N ARG A 19 8.83 -11.99 -0.81
CA ARG A 19 8.10 -10.73 -1.02
C ARG A 19 8.93 -9.72 -1.82
N ASN A 20 10.21 -9.59 -1.48
CA ASN A 20 11.12 -8.69 -2.17
C ASN A 20 11.41 -9.11 -3.61
N LYS A 21 11.45 -10.41 -3.90
CA LYS A 21 11.56 -10.95 -5.26
C LYS A 21 10.26 -10.86 -6.08
N LEU A 22 9.10 -10.92 -5.42
CA LEU A 22 7.78 -10.86 -6.06
C LEU A 22 7.40 -9.45 -6.53
N ASN A 23 7.91 -8.41 -5.88
CA ASN A 23 7.68 -7.03 -6.29
C ASN A 23 8.78 -6.59 -7.26
N PRO A 24 8.51 -6.57 -8.58
CA PRO A 24 9.47 -6.01 -9.54
C PRO A 24 9.77 -4.56 -9.17
N GLU A 25 11.01 -4.11 -9.41
CA GLU A 25 11.44 -2.75 -9.05
C GLU A 25 10.51 -1.66 -9.60
N ASN A 26 9.93 -1.91 -10.77
CA ASN A 26 8.93 -1.03 -11.39
C ASN A 26 7.69 -0.83 -10.50
N THR A 27 7.19 -1.90 -9.87
CA THR A 27 6.05 -1.81 -8.94
C THR A 27 6.43 -1.09 -7.65
N LYS A 28 7.66 -1.28 -7.15
CA LYS A 28 8.14 -0.52 -5.98
C LYS A 28 8.19 0.98 -6.26
N ARG A 29 8.78 1.37 -7.40
CA ARG A 29 8.84 2.78 -7.83
C ARG A 29 7.45 3.38 -8.05
N ALA A 30 6.53 2.62 -8.63
CA ALA A 30 5.14 3.06 -8.80
C ALA A 30 4.45 3.26 -7.44
N ASN A 31 4.65 2.35 -6.49
CA ASN A 31 4.09 2.46 -5.14
C ASN A 31 4.68 3.64 -4.37
N GLU A 32 5.99 3.90 -4.47
CA GLU A 32 6.64 5.08 -3.88
C GLU A 32 6.07 6.39 -4.46
N GLY A 33 5.85 6.43 -5.78
CA GLY A 33 5.21 7.56 -6.45
C GLY A 33 3.77 7.79 -5.98
N ALA A 34 2.96 6.73 -5.93
CA ALA A 34 1.59 6.79 -5.43
C ALA A 34 1.53 7.24 -3.96
N ALA A 35 2.42 6.71 -3.12
CA ALA A 35 2.53 7.11 -1.72
C ALA A 35 2.89 8.58 -1.56
N LYS A 36 3.77 9.11 -2.43
CA LYS A 36 4.11 10.54 -2.44
C LYS A 36 2.89 11.41 -2.75
N ILE A 37 2.14 11.08 -3.80
CA ILE A 37 0.93 11.82 -4.20
C ILE A 37 -0.12 11.79 -3.07
N LEU A 38 -0.33 10.64 -2.43
CA LEU A 38 -1.25 10.52 -1.31
C LEU A 38 -0.79 11.36 -0.10
N ARG A 39 0.51 11.39 0.21
CA ARG A 39 1.05 12.27 1.28
C ARG A 39 0.81 13.74 0.97
N GLU A 40 0.98 14.15 -0.28
CA GLU A 40 0.71 15.53 -0.71
C GLU A 40 -0.77 15.89 -0.53
N TYR A 41 -1.69 15.00 -0.93
CA TYR A 41 -3.12 15.17 -0.71
C TYR A 41 -3.47 15.31 0.78
N LEU A 42 -2.93 14.44 1.65
CA LEU A 42 -3.18 14.50 3.09
C LEU A 42 -2.60 15.77 3.73
N ASN A 43 -1.41 16.19 3.30
CA ASN A 43 -0.82 17.46 3.73
C ASN A 43 -1.70 18.67 3.37
N GLN A 44 -2.27 18.69 2.16
CA GLN A 44 -3.19 19.76 1.74
C GLN A 44 -4.44 19.81 2.63
N ARG A 45 -4.91 18.66 3.11
CA ARG A 45 -6.05 18.55 4.03
C ARG A 45 -5.69 18.68 5.50
N LYS A 46 -4.40 18.88 5.82
CA LYS A 46 -3.87 18.90 7.19
C LYS A 46 -4.17 17.62 7.98
N GLU A 47 -4.22 16.50 7.28
CA GLU A 47 -4.39 15.16 7.83
C GLU A 47 -3.03 14.50 8.13
N ASN A 48 -3.05 13.36 8.81
CA ASN A 48 -1.84 12.64 9.19
C ASN A 48 -1.22 11.95 7.96
N VAL A 49 0.06 12.23 7.68
CA VAL A 49 0.79 11.65 6.53
C VAL A 49 1.48 10.32 6.85
N ASN A 50 1.46 9.88 8.10
CA ASN A 50 2.07 8.64 8.53
C ASN A 50 1.11 7.46 8.35
N PHE A 51 1.15 6.83 7.17
CA PHE A 51 0.31 5.67 6.82
C PHE A 51 0.41 4.51 7.81
N GLU A 52 1.56 4.31 8.45
CA GLU A 52 1.76 3.21 9.40
C GLU A 52 0.96 3.41 10.70
N SER A 53 0.49 4.63 10.97
CA SER A 53 -0.36 4.93 12.12
C SER A 53 -1.85 4.74 11.85
N TYR A 54 -2.24 4.46 10.60
CA TYR A 54 -3.63 4.22 10.23
C TYR A 54 -4.04 2.78 10.51
N THR A 55 -5.27 2.59 10.99
CA THR A 55 -5.92 1.27 10.89
C THR A 55 -6.29 1.00 9.44
N LEU A 56 -6.55 -0.27 9.11
CA LEU A 56 -7.01 -0.67 7.78
C LEU A 56 -8.27 0.10 7.36
N GLU A 57 -9.23 0.31 8.26
CA GLU A 57 -10.46 1.04 7.93
C GLU A 57 -10.19 2.52 7.64
N GLN A 58 -9.33 3.16 8.44
CA GLN A 58 -8.97 4.56 8.24
C GLN A 58 -8.20 4.77 6.94
N LEU A 59 -7.33 3.82 6.59
CA LEU A 59 -6.59 3.87 5.33
C LEU A 59 -7.53 3.72 4.13
N ASP A 60 -8.51 2.81 4.22
CA ASP A 60 -9.53 2.61 3.17
C ASP A 60 -10.39 3.87 2.97
N GLU A 61 -10.83 4.50 4.07
CA GLU A 61 -11.59 5.75 4.03
C GLU A 61 -10.78 6.89 3.39
N VAL A 62 -9.52 7.07 3.82
CA VAL A 62 -8.63 8.09 3.24
C VAL A 62 -8.38 7.84 1.76
N LEU A 63 -8.15 6.59 1.35
CA LEU A 63 -7.98 6.24 -0.04
C LEU A 63 -9.27 6.50 -0.83
N GLY A 64 -10.43 6.17 -0.27
CA GLY A 64 -11.74 6.50 -0.85
C GLY A 64 -11.88 8.00 -1.09
N HIS A 65 -11.56 8.83 -0.11
CA HIS A 65 -11.57 10.29 -0.26
C HIS A 65 -10.54 10.78 -1.28
N PHE A 66 -9.34 10.21 -1.28
CA PHE A 66 -8.30 10.53 -2.24
C PHE A 66 -8.77 10.24 -3.67
N TYR A 67 -9.34 9.08 -3.95
CA TYR A 67 -9.84 8.74 -5.29
C TYR A 67 -11.09 9.54 -5.68
N LEU A 68 -11.95 9.89 -4.71
CA LEU A 68 -13.09 10.77 -4.94
C LEU A 68 -12.66 12.21 -5.22
N GLY A 69 -11.65 12.71 -4.52
CA GLY A 69 -11.10 14.06 -4.66
C GLY A 69 -10.12 14.21 -5.83
N ALA A 70 -9.51 13.12 -6.29
CA ALA A 70 -8.70 13.08 -7.50
C ALA A 70 -9.54 13.24 -8.78
N ARG A 71 -10.88 13.16 -8.67
CA ARG A 71 -11.78 13.67 -9.72
C ARG A 71 -11.82 15.18 -9.63
N THR A 72 -11.42 15.87 -10.69
CA THR A 72 -11.57 17.33 -10.81
C THR A 72 -13.07 17.71 -10.73
N MET A 73 -13.41 19.00 -10.49
CA MET A 73 -14.81 19.47 -10.57
C MET A 73 -15.46 19.20 -11.94
N GLN A 74 -14.66 18.89 -12.97
CA GLN A 74 -15.10 18.49 -14.31
C GLN A 74 -15.18 16.96 -14.51
N GLY A 75 -14.82 16.14 -13.52
CA GLY A 75 -14.91 14.68 -13.57
C GLY A 75 -13.76 13.97 -14.28
N GLU A 76 -12.69 14.68 -14.65
CA GLU A 76 -11.50 14.07 -15.25
C GLU A 76 -10.56 13.54 -14.16
N MET A 77 -9.95 12.37 -14.42
CA MET A 77 -8.87 11.81 -13.60
C MET A 77 -7.55 12.50 -13.95
N TYR A 78 -6.67 12.67 -12.96
CA TYR A 78 -5.26 13.03 -13.15
C TYR A 78 -4.54 12.09 -14.13
#